data_AF-A0AAW8R2K8-F1
#
_entry.id   AF-A0AAW8R2K8-F1
#
_cell.length_a   1.000
_cell.length_b   1.000
_cell.length_c   1.000
_cell.angle_alpha   90.00
_cell.angle_beta   90.00
_cell.angle_gamma   90.00
#
_symmetry.space_group_name_H-M   'P 1'
#
loop_
_entity.id
_entity.type
_entity.pdbx_description
1 polymer ?
#
loop_
_entity_poly.entity_id
_entity_poly.type
_entity_poly.pdbx_seq_one_letter_code
_entity_poly.pdbx_strand_id
1 'polypeptide(L)' 'MIFKKFFKRKYPYGPIAFLGRKTVERSLGADIKKLKKVEKELEAEAEAEAEEQKQS' A
#
# COMPACT_ATOMS: atom_id res chain seq x y z
N MET A 1 2.95 17.15 21.86
CA MET A 1 3.07 16.91 20.40
C MET A 1 4.51 16.73 19.88
N ILE A 2 5.52 16.50 20.73
CA ILE A 2 6.93 16.44 20.30
C ILE A 2 7.37 15.04 19.81
N PHE A 3 6.83 13.95 20.37
CA PHE A 3 7.24 12.58 20.05
C PHE A 3 6.76 12.08 18.68
N LYS A 4 5.62 12.58 18.18
CA LYS A 4 5.02 12.12 16.90
C LYS A 4 5.91 12.42 15.69
N LYS A 5 6.76 13.45 15.78
CA LYS A 5 7.67 13.87 14.70
C LYS A 5 8.94 13.01 14.62
N PHE A 6 9.42 12.49 15.74
CA PHE A 6 10.59 11.61 15.81
C PHE A 6 10.29 10.18 15.32
N PHE A 7 9.13 9.62 15.67
CA PHE A 7 8.74 8.27 15.24
C PHE A 7 8.54 8.17 13.72
N LYS A 8 8.06 9.23 13.06
CA LYS A 8 7.93 9.29 11.60
C LYS A 8 9.27 9.30 10.85
N ARG A 9 10.34 9.82 11.48
CA ARG A 9 11.66 9.98 10.84
C ARG A 9 12.55 8.75 10.99
N LYS A 10 12.41 7.98 12.07
CA LYS A 10 13.20 6.78 12.33
C LYS A 10 12.59 5.50 11.75
N TYR A 11 11.26 5.44 11.63
CA TYR A 11 10.55 4.30 11.07
C TYR A 11 9.60 4.77 9.97
N PRO A 12 9.89 4.52 8.68
CA PRO A 12 9.02 4.93 7.57
C PRO A 12 7.60 4.32 7.68
N TYR A 13 7.46 3.20 8.39
CA TYR A 13 6.18 2.55 8.74
C TYR A 13 5.60 3.00 10.09
N GLY A 14 6.22 3.98 10.74
CA GLY A 14 5.92 4.43 12.10
C GLY A 14 4.45 4.80 12.34
N PRO A 15 3.74 5.49 11.43
CA PRO A 15 2.32 5.78 11.61
C PRO A 15 1.46 4.51 11.61
N ILE A 16 1.73 3.57 10.69
CA ILE A 16 0.98 2.31 10.56
C ILE A 16 1.29 1.39 11.74
N ALA A 17 2.55 1.33 12.17
CA ALA A 17 3.01 0.54 13.30
C ALA A 17 2.51 1.09 14.65
N PHE A 18 2.37 2.41 14.78
CA PHE A 18 1.97 3.07 16.03
C PHE A 18 0.46 3.27 16.17
N LEU A 19 -0.22 3.69 15.10
CA LEU A 19 -1.67 4.00 15.10
C LEU A 19 -2.53 2.81 14.62
N GLY A 20 -1.91 1.84 13.96
CA GLY A 20 -2.60 0.73 13.30
C GLY A 20 -3.11 1.11 11.91
N ARG A 21 -3.15 0.11 11.02
CA ARG A 21 -3.54 0.26 9.60
C ARG A 21 -4.89 0.97 9.43
N LYS A 22 -5.95 0.49 10.09
CA LYS A 22 -7.31 1.06 9.97
C LYS A 22 -7.42 2.53 10.39
N THR A 23 -6.69 2.94 11.43
CA THR A 23 -6.70 4.34 11.89
C THR A 23 -6.02 5.25 10.88
N VAL A 24 -4.93 4.79 10.26
CA VAL A 24 -4.21 5.54 9.23
C VAL A 24 -5.03 5.60 7.94
N GLU A 25 -5.65 4.50 7.52
CA GLU A 25 -6.57 4.45 6.38
C GLU A 25 -7.73 5.46 6.56
N ARG A 26 -8.38 5.45 7.72
CA ARG A 26 -9.47 6.39 8.03
C ARG A 26 -9.01 7.84 8.08
N SER A 27 -7.80 8.10 8.56
CA SER A 27 -7.25 9.46 8.65
C SER A 27 -6.83 10.03 7.29
N LEU A 28 -6.38 9.16 6.37
CA LEU A 28 -5.94 9.54 5.03
C LEU A 28 -7.05 9.43 3.98
N GLY A 29 -8.17 8.78 4.30
CA GLY A 29 -9.23 8.48 3.33
C GLY A 29 -8.75 7.58 2.19
N ALA A 30 -7.76 6.72 2.46
CA ALA A 30 -7.09 5.92 1.46
C ALA A 30 -6.92 4.47 1.94
N ASP A 31 -6.91 3.52 0.99
CA ASP A 31 -6.64 2.11 1.28
C ASP A 31 -5.14 1.85 1.24
N ILE A 32 -4.61 1.19 2.28
CA ILE A 32 -3.18 0.90 2.40
C ILE A 32 -2.94 -0.55 2.03
N LYS A 33 -2.50 -0.78 0.79
CA LYS A 33 -2.05 -2.11 0.34
C LYS A 33 -0.53 -2.29 0.51
N LYS A 34 -0.09 -3.55 0.64
CA LYS A 34 1.34 -3.90 0.59
C LYS A 34 1.82 -3.85 -0.86
N LEU A 35 2.99 -3.27 -1.10
CA LEU A 35 3.58 -3.15 -2.44
C LEU A 35 3.61 -4.50 -3.19
N LYS A 36 4.12 -5.57 -2.56
CA LYS A 36 4.17 -6.93 -3.14
C LYS A 36 2.82 -7.49 -3.59
N LYS A 37 1.71 -7.03 -3.02
CA LYS A 37 0.37 -7.44 -3.48
C LYS A 37 -0.03 -6.65 -4.72
N VAL A 38 0.26 -5.35 -4.74
CA VAL A 38 0.00 -4.48 -5.89
C VAL A 38 0.82 -4.94 -7.09
N GLU A 39 2.10 -5.27 -6.90
CA GLU A 39 2.96 -5.81 -7.97
C GLU A 39 2.38 -7.09 -8.58
N LYS A 40 1.92 -8.03 -7.74
CA LYS A 40 1.28 -9.27 -8.22
C LYS A 40 -0.06 -9.06 -8.92
N GLU A 41 -0.86 -8.10 -8.42
CA GLU A 41 -2.13 -7.72 -9.06
C GLU A 41 -1.86 -7.15 -10.46
N LEU A 42 -0.86 -6.27 -10.58
CA LEU A 42 -0.46 -5.67 -11.86
C LEU A 42 0.18 -6.68 -12.83
N GLU A 43 0.99 -7.61 -12.34
CA GLU A 43 1.56 -8.69 -13.17
C GLU A 43 0.44 -9.61 -13.70
N ALA A 44 -0.52 -9.98 -12.85
CA ALA A 44 -1.65 -10.81 -13.26
C ALA A 44 -2.58 -10.09 -14.25
N GLU A 45 -2.81 -8.79 -14.08
CA GLU A 45 -3.55 -7.96 -15.03
C GLU A 45 -2.82 -7.88 -16.38
N ALA A 46 -1.49 -7.66 -16.36
CA ALA A 46 -0.68 -7.62 -17.58
C ALA A 46 -0.63 -8.97 -18.32
N GLU A 47 -0.63 -10.09 -17.59
CA GLU A 47 -0.71 -11.43 -18.17
C GLU A 47 -2.10 -11.71 -18.78
N ALA A 48 -3.18 -11.30 -18.11
CA ALA A 48 -4.54 -11.45 -18.61
C ALA A 48 -4.80 -10.62 -19.88
N GLU A 49 -4.33 -9.36 -19.92
CA GLU A 49 -4.43 -8.51 -21.12
C GLU A 49 -3.60 -9.08 -22.30
N ALA A 50 -2.46 -9.71 -22.00
CA ALA A 50 -1.62 -10.36 -23.02
C ALA A 50 -2.22 -11.68 -23.56
N GLU A 51 -3.07 -12.37 -22.79
CA GLU A 51 -3.82 -13.55 -23.25
C GLU A 51 -5.05 -13.16 -24.10
N GLU A 52 -5.77 -12.09 -23.76
CA GLU A 52 -6.89 -11.58 -24.57
C GLU A 52 -6.44 -11.10 -25.96
N GLN A 53 -5.26 -10.48 -26.06
CA GLN A 53 -4.71 -10.04 -27.36
C GLN A 53 -4.21 -11.19 -28.25
N LYS A 54 -3.93 -12.38 -27.70
CA LYS A 54 -3.49 -13.57 -28.46
C LYS A 54 -4.65 -14.41 -28.97
N GLN A 55 -5.85 -14.21 -28.45
CA GLN A 55 -7.07 -14.91 -28.88
C GLN A 55 -7.91 -14.10 -29.88
N SER A 56 -7.45 -12.90 -30.26
CA SER A 56 -8.08 -11.98 -31.22
C SER A 56 -7.49 -12.12 -32.63
#